data_AF-D3BA36-F1
#
_entry.id   AF-D3BA36-F1
#
_cell.length_a   1.000
_cell.length_b   1.000
_cell.length_c   1.000
_cell.angle_alpha   90.00
_cell.angle_beta   90.00
_cell.angle_gamma   90.00
#
_symmetry.space_group_name_H-M   'P 1'
#
loop_
_entity.id
_entity.type
_entity.pdbx_description
1 polymer ?
#
loop_
_entity_poly.entity_id
_entity_poly.type
_entity_poly.pdbx_seq_one_letter_code
_entity_poly.pdbx_strand_id
1 'polypeptide(L)'
;MTINNNNSTHKLVNLSHILLSTIVNNLKDNIDKICFSLVCKRWFDDRNRYLLFDTDSLYCVYKDSSRITLNSYRSLILESLDKKKQRTVYVTNDTSYILVDHVIDYDSIESMDEIDQNIVEVTETSDMQKREDSDQLSTKLYDLISKSNVTSIVGCQTLKHRIPMNITSLEFGYHFDEQLFKGCFPPNLKRLKFLGGFNQVIEVGVLPDTLESLEIYTLNQILEPGVLPTSLKILIVTGKTPNNYLKVGSLPSNLEEFIHNCSEVSIDPEVLPNSLITLHNVPLSWMKSIKYLENLRSLVLTDGSGLLDLSDLPKSLTTLHIINSLTLQSALPTSIRHLSLANSVYDIDELFPDRTLYHLESLKEMAFKQESLDGLDIKKLSLHYYYDENSDTLRVIPFGVETLEISVWFAFDIKQDSLPSSLKTLNVHNMNCFKRPGIIPNSVNHLIIGEDKDIVLQEGILPDSVQNIELKAAYFPTTKLVDNISFEDDENHKCSIRKLDDQYYILFGKQTHRRYFMAGLLHKSMFEERFDVIKMLSGKDIRLYHLP
;
A
#
# COMPACT_ATOMS: atom_id res chain seq x y z
N MET A 1 34.45 -40.42 33.38
CA MET A 1 33.91 -40.03 32.06
C MET A 1 32.57 -39.35 32.27
N THR A 2 32.57 -38.03 32.39
CA THR A 2 31.36 -37.21 32.45
C THR A 2 30.81 -37.07 31.04
N ILE A 3 29.69 -37.75 30.76
CA ILE A 3 28.99 -37.65 29.47
C ILE A 3 28.25 -36.31 29.46
N ASN A 4 28.75 -35.40 28.65
CA ASN A 4 28.15 -34.10 28.40
C ASN A 4 26.99 -34.26 27.40
N ASN A 5 25.79 -34.62 27.88
CA ASN A 5 24.58 -34.72 27.05
C ASN A 5 24.04 -33.32 26.73
N ASN A 6 24.70 -32.60 25.82
CA ASN A 6 24.19 -31.36 25.29
C ASN A 6 23.11 -31.66 24.23
N ASN A 7 21.89 -31.93 24.68
CA ASN A 7 20.71 -32.26 23.85
C ASN A 7 20.13 -31.07 23.06
N SER A 8 20.79 -29.91 23.05
CA SER A 8 20.30 -28.67 22.45
C SER A 8 20.15 -28.70 20.92
N THR A 9 20.71 -29.71 20.24
CA THR A 9 20.65 -29.85 18.77
C THR A 9 19.79 -31.03 18.28
N HIS A 10 19.22 -31.83 19.19
CA HIS A 10 18.48 -33.05 18.80
C HIS A 10 17.07 -32.71 18.30
N LYS A 11 16.80 -32.94 17.01
CA LYS A 11 15.54 -32.55 16.33
C LYS A 11 14.27 -33.04 17.02
N LEU A 12 14.26 -34.27 17.57
CA LEU A 12 13.10 -34.81 18.30
C LEU A 12 12.89 -34.14 19.67
N VAL A 13 13.96 -33.69 20.33
CA VAL A 13 13.87 -32.99 21.63
C VAL A 13 13.37 -31.55 21.42
N ASN A 14 13.73 -30.94 20.29
CA ASN A 14 13.32 -29.59 19.92
C ASN A 14 12.07 -29.54 19.03
N LEU A 15 11.46 -30.69 18.70
CA LEU A 15 10.36 -30.75 17.73
C LEU A 15 9.20 -29.84 18.13
N SER A 16 8.88 -29.76 19.42
CA SER A 16 7.86 -28.83 19.92
C SER A 16 8.20 -27.37 19.64
N HIS A 17 9.44 -26.94 19.85
CA HIS A 17 9.86 -25.56 19.58
C HIS A 17 9.97 -25.27 18.08
N ILE A 18 10.35 -26.27 17.26
CA ILE A 18 10.34 -26.16 15.79
C ILE A 18 8.91 -25.95 15.28
N LEU A 19 7.94 -26.73 15.78
CA LEU A 19 6.53 -26.58 15.42
C LEU A 19 5.98 -25.22 15.88
N LEU A 20 6.25 -24.82 17.13
CA LEU A 20 5.85 -23.51 17.65
C LEU A 20 6.44 -22.36 16.81
N SER A 21 7.72 -22.44 16.46
CA SER A 21 8.37 -21.44 15.62
C SER A 21 7.75 -21.39 14.22
N THR A 22 7.44 -22.55 13.63
CA THR A 22 6.75 -22.64 12.34
C THR A 22 5.37 -21.98 12.42
N ILE A 23 4.59 -22.24 13.48
CA ILE A 23 3.28 -21.62 13.67
C ILE A 23 3.41 -20.10 13.82
N VAL A 24 4.28 -19.65 14.73
CA VAL A 24 4.47 -18.21 15.02
C VAL A 24 4.99 -17.44 13.80
N ASN A 25 5.84 -18.04 12.98
CA ASN A 25 6.35 -17.41 11.75
C ASN A 25 5.27 -17.24 10.66
N ASN A 26 4.13 -17.93 10.77
CA ASN A 26 2.98 -17.73 9.88
C ASN A 26 2.01 -16.64 10.40
N LEU A 27 2.20 -16.14 11.63
CA LEU A 27 1.45 -15.00 12.16
C LEU A 27 2.04 -13.70 11.61
N LYS A 28 1.22 -12.93 10.89
CA LYS A 28 1.64 -11.67 10.25
C LYS A 28 1.74 -10.51 11.24
N ASP A 29 0.83 -10.41 12.21
CA ASP A 29 0.86 -9.33 13.20
C ASP A 29 1.73 -9.71 14.40
N ASN A 30 2.65 -8.82 14.76
CA ASN A 30 3.52 -9.01 15.90
C ASN A 30 2.76 -9.04 17.24
N ILE A 31 1.60 -8.39 17.34
CA ILE A 31 0.76 -8.48 18.54
C ILE A 31 0.18 -9.89 18.71
N ASP A 32 -0.15 -10.58 17.62
CA ASP A 32 -0.65 -11.94 17.64
C ASP A 32 0.45 -12.91 18.10
N LYS A 33 1.71 -12.65 17.73
CA LYS A 33 2.86 -13.43 18.23
C LYS A 33 2.99 -13.31 19.74
N ILE A 34 2.83 -12.11 20.29
CA ILE A 34 2.82 -11.89 21.74
C ILE A 34 1.66 -12.63 22.39
N CYS A 35 0.43 -12.42 21.88
CA CYS A 35 -0.76 -13.08 22.40
C CYS A 35 -0.60 -14.61 22.40
N PHE A 36 -0.05 -15.18 21.32
CA PHE A 36 0.25 -16.61 21.22
C PHE A 36 1.18 -17.06 22.34
N SER A 37 2.26 -16.33 22.62
CA SER A 37 3.15 -16.69 23.72
C SER A 37 2.54 -16.52 25.12
N LEU A 38 1.48 -15.73 25.27
CA LEU A 38 0.76 -15.54 26.53
C LEU A 38 -0.33 -16.59 26.79
N VAL A 39 -0.66 -17.44 25.81
CA VAL A 39 -1.70 -18.49 25.94
C VAL A 39 -1.47 -19.41 27.14
N CYS A 40 -0.21 -19.76 27.43
CA CYS A 40 0.12 -20.51 28.64
C CYS A 40 1.50 -20.18 29.19
N LYS A 41 1.68 -20.39 30.50
CA LYS A 41 2.93 -20.10 31.20
C LYS A 41 4.15 -20.76 30.56
N ARG A 42 4.04 -22.02 30.12
CA ARG A 42 5.16 -22.74 29.51
C ARG A 42 5.62 -22.11 28.21
N TRP A 43 4.68 -21.69 27.36
CA TRP A 43 4.98 -21.01 26.10
C TRP A 43 5.62 -19.66 26.37
N PHE A 44 5.07 -18.90 27.32
CA PHE A 44 5.68 -17.64 27.74
C PHE A 44 7.11 -17.83 28.25
N ASP A 45 7.36 -18.78 29.15
CA ASP A 45 8.69 -19.03 29.71
C ASP A 45 9.70 -19.47 28.64
N ASP A 46 9.25 -20.25 27.64
CA ASP A 46 10.09 -20.76 26.54
C ASP A 46 10.15 -19.82 25.31
N ARG A 47 9.51 -18.65 25.34
CA ARG A 47 9.34 -17.76 24.16
C ARG A 47 10.63 -17.48 23.38
N ASN A 48 11.76 -17.34 24.07
CA ASN A 48 13.06 -17.08 23.45
C ASN A 48 13.55 -18.19 22.51
N ARG A 49 12.95 -19.39 22.58
CA ARG A 49 13.33 -20.55 21.76
C ARG A 49 12.55 -20.68 20.45
N TYR A 50 11.45 -19.95 20.30
CA TYR A 50 10.55 -20.13 19.16
C TYR A 50 9.97 -18.84 18.59
N LEU A 51 9.97 -17.73 19.34
CA LEU A 51 9.35 -16.47 18.94
C LEU A 51 10.40 -15.50 18.37
N LEU A 52 10.19 -15.07 17.14
CA LEU A 52 10.85 -13.92 16.52
C LEU A 52 9.79 -12.99 15.96
N PHE A 53 10.02 -11.69 16.14
CA PHE A 53 9.14 -10.67 15.61
C PHE A 53 9.38 -10.50 14.12
N ASP A 54 8.29 -10.22 13.41
CA ASP A 54 8.36 -9.75 12.04
C ASP A 54 9.03 -8.38 12.04
N THR A 55 10.06 -8.22 11.22
CA THR A 55 10.87 -7.01 11.17
C THR A 55 10.36 -5.97 10.19
N ASP A 56 9.43 -6.35 9.31
CA ASP A 56 8.85 -5.41 8.34
C ASP A 56 7.96 -4.39 9.04
N SER A 57 7.32 -4.80 10.14
CA SER A 57 6.56 -3.93 11.05
C SER A 57 7.40 -3.32 12.20
N LEU A 58 8.69 -3.66 12.30
CA LEU A 58 9.63 -3.10 13.29
C LEU A 58 10.61 -2.15 12.61
N TYR A 59 10.26 -0.86 12.53
CA TYR A 59 11.22 0.16 12.10
C TYR A 59 12.24 0.44 13.21
N CYS A 60 13.50 0.66 12.83
CA CYS A 60 14.63 0.74 13.75
C CYS A 60 14.39 1.63 14.97
N VAL A 61 14.60 1.03 16.15
CA VAL A 61 14.58 1.70 17.45
C VAL A 61 15.91 2.44 17.62
N TYR A 62 16.03 3.66 17.09
CA TYR A 62 17.23 4.46 17.39
C TYR A 62 17.18 4.91 18.86
N LYS A 63 17.99 4.26 19.70
CA LYS A 63 18.41 4.60 21.08
C LYS A 63 17.34 4.85 22.16
N ASP A 64 16.07 5.10 21.83
CA ASP A 64 15.03 5.38 22.82
C ASP A 64 14.24 4.11 23.19
N SER A 65 14.93 3.14 23.81
CA SER A 65 14.31 1.95 24.38
C SER A 65 13.36 2.24 25.56
N SER A 66 13.22 3.51 25.97
CA SER A 66 12.38 3.92 27.10
C SER A 66 10.89 3.63 26.86
N ARG A 67 10.45 3.56 25.61
CA ARG A 67 9.04 3.34 25.21
C ARG A 67 8.66 1.87 25.01
N ILE A 68 9.61 0.94 25.17
CA ILE A 68 9.35 -0.49 25.20
C ILE A 68 9.14 -0.88 26.68
N THR A 69 7.93 -0.68 27.20
CA THR A 69 7.59 -1.05 28.59
C THR A 69 7.28 -2.54 28.73
N LEU A 70 7.09 -3.25 27.61
CA LEU A 70 6.93 -4.70 27.55
C LEU A 70 8.28 -5.44 27.77
N ASN A 71 8.83 -5.31 28.97
CA ASN A 71 10.19 -5.74 29.35
C ASN A 71 10.48 -7.21 29.01
N SER A 72 9.50 -8.09 29.17
CA SER A 72 9.65 -9.54 28.91
C SER A 72 9.98 -9.88 27.46
N TYR A 73 9.73 -8.98 26.50
CA TYR A 73 9.98 -9.19 25.07
C TYR A 73 11.07 -8.27 24.51
N ARG A 74 11.58 -7.33 25.31
CA ARG A 74 12.53 -6.31 24.84
C ARG A 74 13.76 -6.91 24.16
N SER A 75 14.37 -7.95 24.74
CA SER A 75 15.53 -8.62 24.14
C SER A 75 15.19 -9.31 22.81
N LEU A 76 14.01 -9.93 22.71
CA LEU A 76 13.55 -10.59 21.49
C LEU A 76 13.28 -9.61 20.35
N ILE A 77 12.73 -8.42 20.66
CA ILE A 77 12.51 -7.36 19.68
C ILE A 77 13.86 -6.91 19.09
N LEU A 78 14.85 -6.67 19.95
CA LEU A 78 16.21 -6.30 19.54
C LEU A 78 16.89 -7.42 18.73
N GLU A 79 16.81 -8.67 19.20
CA GLU A 79 17.36 -9.83 18.48
C GLU A 79 16.70 -10.05 17.11
N SER A 80 15.40 -9.76 16.99
CA SER A 80 14.69 -9.87 15.71
C SER A 80 15.20 -8.83 14.72
N LEU A 81 15.41 -7.58 15.17
CA LEU A 81 16.01 -6.52 14.35
C LEU A 81 17.42 -6.90 13.89
N ASP A 82 18.25 -7.46 14.78
CA ASP A 82 19.60 -7.93 14.45
C ASP A 82 19.61 -9.03 13.38
N LYS A 83 18.54 -9.84 13.31
CA LYS A 83 18.38 -10.93 12.34
C LYS A 83 17.68 -10.51 11.04
N LYS A 84 17.34 -9.23 10.85
CA LYS A 84 16.73 -8.73 9.62
C LYS A 84 17.66 -8.98 8.44
N LYS A 85 17.29 -9.92 7.56
CA LYS A 85 18.11 -10.42 6.45
C LYS A 85 18.27 -9.44 5.29
N GLN A 86 17.32 -8.51 5.17
CA GLN A 86 17.24 -7.53 4.09
C GLN A 86 17.03 -6.17 4.72
N ARG A 87 18.06 -5.32 4.69
CA ARG A 87 18.05 -3.97 5.25
C ARG A 87 18.20 -2.94 4.14
N THR A 88 17.48 -1.83 4.28
CA THR A 88 17.67 -0.63 3.45
C THR A 88 18.53 0.37 4.20
N VAL A 89 19.53 0.93 3.51
CA VAL A 89 20.45 1.91 4.09
C VAL A 89 20.34 3.24 3.38
N TYR A 90 20.34 4.31 4.16
CA TYR A 90 20.37 5.66 3.61
C TYR A 90 21.75 6.26 3.81
N VAL A 91 22.28 6.83 2.73
CA VAL A 91 23.55 7.54 2.74
C VAL A 91 23.25 9.02 2.90
N THR A 92 23.38 9.54 4.12
CA THR A 92 22.93 10.88 4.49
C THR A 92 23.56 11.36 5.80
N ASN A 93 23.83 12.66 5.89
CA ASN A 93 24.17 13.33 7.16
C ASN A 93 22.92 13.85 7.89
N ASP A 94 21.76 13.90 7.22
CA ASP A 94 20.50 14.32 7.81
C ASP A 94 19.67 13.10 8.24
N THR A 95 19.63 12.88 9.56
CA THR A 95 18.80 11.85 10.20
C THR A 95 17.44 12.39 10.65
N SER A 96 17.19 13.68 10.45
CA SER A 96 16.03 14.37 11.00
C SER A 96 14.73 14.10 10.27
N TYR A 97 14.74 13.35 9.16
CA TYR A 97 13.54 13.03 8.36
C TYR A 97 13.37 11.58 7.93
N ILE A 98 14.27 10.66 8.29
CA ILE A 98 14.30 9.34 7.62
C ILE A 98 14.24 8.19 8.63
N LEU A 99 13.27 7.30 8.43
CA LEU A 99 13.04 6.08 9.20
C LEU A 99 13.66 4.90 8.44
N VAL A 100 14.87 4.50 8.81
CA VAL A 100 15.69 3.58 8.00
C VAL A 100 16.28 2.47 8.86
N ASP A 101 16.58 1.32 8.25
CA ASP A 101 17.22 0.23 8.98
C ASP A 101 18.65 0.60 9.42
N HIS A 102 19.35 1.38 8.59
CA HIS A 102 20.70 1.85 8.89
C HIS A 102 21.01 3.15 8.15
N VAL A 103 21.85 4.00 8.75
CA VAL A 103 22.35 5.24 8.14
C VAL A 103 23.85 5.11 8.01
N ILE A 104 24.37 5.40 6.81
CA ILE A 104 25.79 5.65 6.59
C ILE A 104 25.93 7.16 6.45
N ASP A 105 26.61 7.80 7.39
CA ASP A 105 27.01 9.18 7.23
C ASP A 105 28.12 9.29 6.18
N TYR A 106 28.17 10.42 5.48
CA TYR A 106 29.09 10.62 4.36
C TYR A 106 30.56 10.51 4.78
N ASP A 107 30.89 10.96 5.99
CA ASP A 107 32.26 10.97 6.49
C ASP A 107 32.73 9.55 6.85
N SER A 108 31.83 8.69 7.33
CA SER A 108 32.10 7.28 7.60
C SER A 108 32.47 6.50 6.34
N ILE A 109 31.93 6.84 5.16
CA ILE A 109 32.22 6.14 3.90
C ILE A 109 33.74 6.04 3.66
N GLU A 110 34.50 7.10 3.95
CA GLU A 110 35.96 7.14 3.75
C GLU A 110 36.73 6.13 4.60
N SER A 111 36.18 5.72 5.74
CA SER A 111 36.77 4.75 6.66
C SER A 111 36.19 3.34 6.55
N MET A 112 35.07 3.18 5.83
CA MET A 112 34.42 1.88 5.66
C MET A 112 35.21 0.95 4.74
N ASP A 113 35.36 -0.31 5.17
CA ASP A 113 35.99 -1.39 4.40
C ASP A 113 34.95 -2.29 3.70
N GLU A 114 33.78 -2.46 4.30
CA GLU A 114 32.69 -3.29 3.78
C GLU A 114 31.29 -2.75 4.14
N ILE A 115 30.29 -3.14 3.36
CA ILE A 115 28.87 -2.95 3.66
C ILE A 115 28.35 -4.26 4.26
N ASP A 116 27.58 -4.16 5.36
CA ASP A 116 26.96 -5.32 6.02
C ASP A 116 26.22 -6.21 5.01
N GLN A 117 26.46 -7.52 5.07
CA GLN A 117 25.91 -8.51 4.14
C GLN A 117 24.38 -8.59 4.15
N ASN A 118 23.72 -8.09 5.19
CA ASN A 118 22.25 -8.01 5.25
C ASN A 118 21.68 -6.81 4.50
N ILE A 119 22.52 -5.89 4.01
CA ILE A 119 22.08 -4.73 3.25
C ILE A 119 21.85 -5.14 1.80
N VAL A 120 20.63 -4.91 1.31
CA VAL A 120 20.23 -5.24 -0.06
C VAL A 120 19.87 -4.01 -0.90
N GLU A 121 19.64 -2.88 -0.25
CA GLU A 121 19.26 -1.62 -0.89
C GLU A 121 20.00 -0.44 -0.28
N VAL A 122 20.49 0.44 -1.15
CA VAL A 122 21.13 1.71 -0.79
C VAL A 122 20.32 2.85 -1.39
N THR A 123 19.88 3.77 -0.54
CA THR A 123 19.21 5.01 -0.94
C THR A 123 20.18 6.17 -0.83
N GLU A 124 20.47 6.76 -1.97
CA GLU A 124 21.28 7.96 -2.11
C GLU A 124 20.38 9.20 -2.04
N THR A 125 20.92 10.29 -1.48
CA THR A 125 20.24 11.59 -1.47
C THR A 125 21.01 12.59 -2.33
N SER A 126 20.34 13.63 -2.81
CA SER A 126 20.97 14.71 -3.57
C SER A 126 22.00 15.52 -2.77
N ASP A 127 22.06 15.36 -1.44
CA ASP A 127 22.95 16.15 -0.59
C ASP A 127 24.41 15.75 -0.74
N MET A 128 24.70 14.48 -1.07
CA MET A 128 26.07 14.02 -1.32
C MET A 128 26.73 14.82 -2.45
N GLN A 129 25.98 15.11 -3.52
CA GLN A 129 26.46 15.85 -4.68
C GLN A 129 26.81 17.33 -4.38
N LYS A 130 26.35 17.87 -3.25
CA LYS A 130 26.66 19.26 -2.86
C LYS A 130 28.03 19.39 -2.20
N ARG A 131 28.69 18.27 -1.86
CA ARG A 131 30.02 18.26 -1.23
C ARG A 131 31.14 18.37 -2.27
N GLU A 132 32.25 18.99 -1.87
CA GLU A 132 33.46 19.12 -2.71
C GLU A 132 34.12 17.76 -3.01
N ASP A 133 34.01 16.79 -2.10
CA ASP A 133 34.57 15.44 -2.18
C ASP A 133 33.59 14.39 -2.74
N SER A 134 32.45 14.83 -3.27
CA SER A 134 31.35 13.98 -3.74
C SER A 134 31.77 12.90 -4.74
N ASP A 135 32.68 13.22 -5.68
CA ASP A 135 33.21 12.27 -6.66
C ASP A 135 33.99 11.11 -6.00
N GLN A 136 34.80 11.43 -4.98
CA GLN A 136 35.59 10.44 -4.24
C GLN A 136 34.68 9.55 -3.41
N LEU A 137 33.71 10.15 -2.71
CA LEU A 137 32.72 9.44 -1.90
C LEU A 137 31.86 8.49 -2.75
N SER A 138 31.35 8.98 -3.88
CA SER A 138 30.54 8.17 -4.81
C SER A 138 31.34 7.00 -5.39
N THR A 139 32.59 7.25 -5.80
CA THR A 139 33.48 6.19 -6.30
C THR A 139 33.70 5.12 -5.24
N LYS A 140 33.97 5.53 -3.99
CA LYS A 140 34.19 4.59 -2.89
C LYS A 140 32.91 3.82 -2.54
N LEU A 141 31.77 4.50 -2.46
CA LEU A 141 30.49 3.87 -2.19
C LEU A 141 30.15 2.81 -3.24
N TYR A 142 30.37 3.10 -4.52
CA TYR A 142 30.06 2.16 -5.62
C TYR A 142 31.01 0.97 -5.63
N ASP A 143 32.27 1.15 -5.25
CA ASP A 143 33.22 0.04 -5.02
C ASP A 143 32.77 -0.86 -3.87
N LEU A 144 32.34 -0.28 -2.74
CA LEU A 144 31.78 -1.02 -1.60
C LEU A 144 30.51 -1.79 -2.00
N ILE A 145 29.58 -1.14 -2.72
CA ILE A 145 28.36 -1.76 -3.24
C ILE A 145 28.71 -2.95 -4.14
N SER A 146 29.72 -2.81 -5.00
CA SER A 146 30.14 -3.86 -5.94
C SER A 146 30.64 -5.15 -5.27
N LYS A 147 31.07 -5.05 -4.01
CA LYS A 147 31.59 -6.17 -3.20
C LYS A 147 30.58 -6.69 -2.17
N SER A 148 29.35 -6.18 -2.20
CA SER A 148 28.30 -6.44 -1.21
C SER A 148 27.12 -7.24 -1.79
N ASN A 149 26.12 -7.52 -0.96
CA ASN A 149 24.85 -8.13 -1.36
C ASN A 149 23.79 -7.11 -1.83
N VAL A 150 24.18 -5.84 -2.00
CA VAL A 150 23.28 -4.80 -2.51
C VAL A 150 22.83 -5.16 -3.92
N THR A 151 21.54 -5.05 -4.18
CA THR A 151 20.93 -5.32 -5.49
C THR A 151 20.04 -4.18 -5.98
N SER A 152 19.76 -3.19 -5.13
CA SER A 152 18.91 -2.03 -5.41
C SER A 152 19.65 -0.73 -5.05
N ILE A 153 19.64 0.24 -5.96
CA ILE A 153 20.06 1.62 -5.69
C ILE A 153 18.87 2.53 -5.95
N VAL A 154 18.51 3.35 -4.96
CA VAL A 154 17.42 4.32 -5.02
C VAL A 154 17.98 5.73 -4.96
N GLY A 155 17.44 6.62 -5.78
CA GLY A 155 17.91 8.01 -5.82
C GLY A 155 19.29 8.18 -6.42
N CYS A 156 19.71 7.29 -7.34
CA CYS A 156 20.94 7.46 -8.12
C CYS A 156 20.91 8.80 -8.86
N GLN A 157 21.98 9.59 -8.76
CA GLN A 157 21.99 10.95 -9.29
C GLN A 157 22.86 11.16 -10.53
N THR A 158 23.71 10.19 -10.90
CA THR A 158 24.66 10.31 -12.01
C THR A 158 25.09 8.95 -12.56
N LEU A 159 25.45 8.88 -13.84
CA LEU A 159 26.09 7.72 -14.49
C LEU A 159 27.61 7.86 -14.59
N LYS A 160 28.20 8.94 -14.08
CA LYS A 160 29.66 9.17 -14.06
C LYS A 160 30.43 8.02 -13.40
N HIS A 161 29.83 7.44 -12.36
CA HIS A 161 30.34 6.24 -11.71
C HIS A 161 29.61 5.04 -12.30
N ARG A 162 30.38 4.06 -12.78
CA ARG A 162 29.81 2.85 -13.39
C ARG A 162 28.93 2.15 -12.36
N ILE A 163 27.65 1.95 -12.69
CA ILE A 163 26.71 1.23 -11.83
C ILE A 163 27.25 -0.20 -11.57
N PRO A 164 27.30 -0.67 -10.32
CA PRO A 164 27.84 -2.00 -10.00
C PRO A 164 27.07 -3.15 -10.65
N MET A 165 27.79 -4.24 -10.97
CA MET A 165 27.27 -5.36 -11.78
C MET A 165 26.23 -6.23 -11.07
N ASN A 166 26.21 -6.17 -9.74
CA ASN A 166 25.25 -6.85 -8.86
C ASN A 166 23.89 -6.14 -8.79
N ILE A 167 23.76 -4.93 -9.33
CA ILE A 167 22.50 -4.18 -9.28
C ILE A 167 21.47 -4.77 -10.26
N THR A 168 20.29 -5.04 -9.74
CA THR A 168 19.13 -5.57 -10.47
C THR A 168 17.94 -4.59 -10.47
N SER A 169 17.97 -3.57 -9.60
CA SER A 169 16.95 -2.51 -9.49
C SER A 169 17.64 -1.16 -9.37
N LEU A 170 17.28 -0.21 -10.24
CA LEU A 170 17.88 1.12 -10.26
C LEU A 170 16.77 2.17 -10.37
N GLU A 171 16.75 3.11 -9.44
CA GLU A 171 15.89 4.29 -9.48
C GLU A 171 16.76 5.55 -9.51
N PHE A 172 16.53 6.39 -10.51
CA PHE A 172 17.17 7.69 -10.63
C PHE A 172 16.40 8.78 -9.88
N GLY A 173 17.14 9.70 -9.27
CA GLY A 173 16.59 10.86 -8.58
C GLY A 173 15.82 11.82 -9.49
N TYR A 174 15.03 12.71 -8.87
CA TYR A 174 14.18 13.69 -9.58
C TYR A 174 14.93 14.62 -10.54
N HIS A 175 16.23 14.83 -10.35
CA HIS A 175 17.04 15.77 -11.14
C HIS A 175 17.98 15.08 -12.15
N PHE A 176 17.93 13.75 -12.27
CA PHE A 176 18.77 13.02 -13.23
C PHE A 176 18.34 13.31 -14.68
N ASP A 177 19.28 13.78 -15.51
CA ASP A 177 19.06 14.10 -16.93
C ASP A 177 20.30 13.82 -17.80
N GLU A 178 21.14 12.86 -17.40
CA GLU A 178 22.34 12.51 -18.19
C GLU A 178 21.99 11.65 -19.41
N GLN A 179 22.72 11.85 -20.52
CA GLN A 179 22.53 11.07 -21.73
C GLN A 179 22.86 9.59 -21.48
N LEU A 180 21.92 8.72 -21.85
CA LEU A 180 22.12 7.28 -21.76
C LEU A 180 22.96 6.79 -22.95
N PHE A 181 23.81 5.79 -22.73
CA PHE A 181 24.64 5.19 -23.76
C PHE A 181 24.67 3.68 -23.62
N LYS A 182 24.95 2.96 -24.72
CA LYS A 182 24.98 1.50 -24.72
C LYS A 182 25.96 0.97 -23.67
N GLY A 183 25.45 0.15 -22.76
CA GLY A 183 26.24 -0.46 -21.68
C GLY A 183 26.42 0.42 -20.44
N CYS A 184 25.68 1.54 -20.30
CA CYS A 184 25.65 2.30 -19.04
C CYS A 184 24.94 1.55 -17.91
N PHE A 185 24.04 0.61 -18.23
CA PHE A 185 23.33 -0.23 -17.27
C PHE A 185 24.01 -1.60 -17.06
N PRO A 186 23.88 -2.19 -15.87
CA PRO A 186 24.37 -3.54 -15.61
C PRO A 186 23.55 -4.58 -16.41
N PRO A 187 24.17 -5.70 -16.83
CA PRO A 187 23.55 -6.67 -17.74
C PRO A 187 22.45 -7.52 -17.09
N ASN A 188 22.30 -7.46 -15.77
CA ASN A 188 21.27 -8.18 -15.02
C ASN A 188 20.17 -7.24 -14.47
N LEU A 189 20.12 -5.99 -14.95
CA LEU A 189 19.12 -5.02 -14.51
C LEU A 189 17.71 -5.51 -14.90
N LYS A 190 16.81 -5.56 -13.92
CA LYS A 190 15.43 -6.01 -14.09
C LYS A 190 14.42 -4.88 -13.93
N ARG A 191 14.70 -3.90 -13.07
CA ARG A 191 13.83 -2.75 -12.81
C ARG A 191 14.58 -1.45 -13.00
N LEU A 192 13.98 -0.53 -13.73
CA LEU A 192 14.52 0.80 -13.98
C LEU A 192 13.43 1.86 -13.81
N LYS A 193 13.72 2.90 -13.02
CA LYS A 193 12.77 3.98 -12.74
C LYS A 193 13.39 5.37 -12.89
N PHE A 194 12.65 6.29 -13.50
CA PHE A 194 13.00 7.71 -13.65
C PHE A 194 11.91 8.60 -13.04
N LEU A 195 12.25 9.33 -11.97
CA LEU A 195 11.28 10.05 -11.13
C LEU A 195 10.72 11.38 -11.69
N GLY A 196 11.32 12.00 -12.71
CA GLY A 196 10.75 13.23 -13.27
C GLY A 196 11.63 14.08 -14.17
N GLY A 197 12.91 14.25 -13.82
CA GLY A 197 13.82 15.18 -14.50
C GLY A 197 14.42 14.67 -15.81
N PHE A 198 14.26 13.38 -16.11
CA PHE A 198 14.86 12.76 -17.28
C PHE A 198 14.20 13.24 -18.58
N ASN A 199 15.00 13.80 -19.48
CA ASN A 199 14.56 14.39 -20.75
C ASN A 199 15.49 13.99 -21.93
N GLN A 200 16.24 12.91 -21.79
CA GLN A 200 17.15 12.42 -22.84
C GLN A 200 16.49 11.36 -23.72
N VAL A 201 17.07 11.17 -24.92
CA VAL A 201 16.61 10.14 -25.84
C VAL A 201 17.10 8.76 -25.40
N ILE A 202 16.21 7.76 -25.38
CA ILE A 202 16.51 6.35 -25.18
C ILE A 202 16.65 5.69 -26.56
N GLU A 203 17.90 5.41 -26.96
CA GLU A 203 18.21 4.74 -28.23
C GLU A 203 18.03 3.22 -28.16
N VAL A 204 17.90 2.58 -29.33
CA VAL A 204 17.81 1.12 -29.45
C VAL A 204 19.05 0.45 -28.87
N GLY A 205 18.84 -0.54 -28.01
CA GLY A 205 19.92 -1.31 -27.35
C GLY A 205 20.62 -0.60 -26.20
N VAL A 206 20.11 0.56 -25.75
CA VAL A 206 20.54 1.21 -24.49
C VAL A 206 19.99 0.47 -23.29
N LEU A 207 18.69 0.15 -23.30
CA LEU A 207 18.05 -0.65 -22.25
C LEU A 207 18.54 -2.09 -22.32
N PRO A 208 18.84 -2.74 -21.18
CA PRO A 208 19.34 -4.11 -21.18
C PRO A 208 18.24 -5.12 -21.51
N ASP A 209 18.61 -6.21 -22.21
CA ASP A 209 17.68 -7.28 -22.62
C ASP A 209 17.07 -8.06 -21.43
N THR A 210 17.53 -7.83 -20.21
CA THR A 210 16.97 -8.42 -18.97
C THR A 210 15.92 -7.57 -18.28
N LEU A 211 15.63 -6.36 -18.80
CA LEU A 211 14.74 -5.41 -18.14
C LEU A 211 13.29 -5.89 -18.18
N GLU A 212 12.72 -6.17 -17.00
CA GLU A 212 11.35 -6.68 -16.84
C GLU A 212 10.35 -5.55 -16.53
N SER A 213 10.80 -4.44 -15.91
CA SER A 213 9.95 -3.30 -15.54
C SER A 213 10.65 -1.97 -15.79
N LEU A 214 9.91 -1.04 -16.42
CA LEU A 214 10.35 0.31 -16.73
C LEU A 214 9.28 1.32 -16.30
N GLU A 215 9.64 2.21 -15.39
CA GLU A 215 8.81 3.35 -15.00
C GLU A 215 9.49 4.66 -15.43
N ILE A 216 8.80 5.44 -16.26
CA ILE A 216 9.28 6.72 -16.75
C ILE A 216 8.21 7.76 -16.50
N TYR A 217 8.54 8.80 -15.74
CA TYR A 217 7.61 9.91 -15.55
C TYR A 217 7.44 10.70 -16.86
N THR A 218 8.49 11.33 -17.40
CA THR A 218 8.41 12.11 -18.65
C THR A 218 9.11 11.38 -19.77
N LEU A 219 8.44 11.18 -20.91
CA LEU A 219 9.01 10.56 -22.10
C LEU A 219 8.80 11.48 -23.32
N ASN A 220 9.72 12.43 -23.51
CA ASN A 220 9.66 13.43 -24.58
C ASN A 220 10.20 12.91 -25.94
N GLN A 221 9.89 11.67 -26.29
CA GLN A 221 10.33 11.04 -27.54
C GLN A 221 9.28 10.12 -28.14
N ILE A 222 9.42 9.82 -29.43
CA ILE A 222 8.73 8.71 -30.08
C ILE A 222 9.51 7.43 -29.78
N LEU A 223 8.82 6.38 -29.33
CA LEU A 223 9.36 5.04 -29.15
C LEU A 223 9.32 4.30 -30.49
N GLU A 224 10.50 4.14 -31.09
CA GLU A 224 10.68 3.28 -32.27
C GLU A 224 10.70 1.79 -31.89
N PRO A 225 10.33 0.88 -32.80
CA PRO A 225 10.43 -0.56 -32.57
C PRO A 225 11.83 -0.99 -32.14
N GLY A 226 11.90 -1.80 -31.07
CA GLY A 226 13.16 -2.30 -30.51
C GLY A 226 13.85 -1.37 -29.49
N VAL A 227 13.32 -0.18 -29.21
CA VAL A 227 13.80 0.65 -28.08
C VAL A 227 13.50 -0.05 -26.74
N LEU A 228 12.28 -0.57 -26.58
CA LEU A 228 11.91 -1.37 -25.42
C LEU A 228 12.36 -2.83 -25.62
N PRO A 229 13.01 -3.46 -24.62
CA PRO A 229 13.48 -4.83 -24.74
C PRO A 229 12.31 -5.83 -24.70
N THR A 230 12.48 -6.97 -25.36
CA THR A 230 11.43 -8.01 -25.47
C THR A 230 11.10 -8.71 -24.16
N SER A 231 11.95 -8.60 -23.14
CA SER A 231 11.73 -9.11 -21.77
C SER A 231 10.82 -8.23 -20.92
N LEU A 232 10.50 -7.02 -21.39
CA LEU A 232 9.72 -6.05 -20.62
C LEU A 232 8.28 -6.54 -20.44
N LYS A 233 7.85 -6.61 -19.18
CA LYS A 233 6.51 -7.03 -18.76
C LYS A 233 5.67 -5.88 -18.27
N ILE A 234 6.29 -4.89 -17.63
CA ILE A 234 5.61 -3.75 -17.02
C ILE A 234 6.19 -2.46 -17.59
N LEU A 235 5.32 -1.64 -18.18
CA LEU A 235 5.65 -0.30 -18.62
C LEU A 235 4.72 0.71 -17.93
N ILE A 236 5.31 1.69 -17.25
CA ILE A 236 4.57 2.75 -16.57
C ILE A 236 5.05 4.10 -17.12
N VAL A 237 4.13 4.87 -17.70
CA VAL A 237 4.37 6.21 -18.24
C VAL A 237 3.33 7.18 -17.68
N THR A 238 3.73 8.01 -16.71
CA THR A 238 2.77 8.79 -15.89
C THR A 238 2.75 10.30 -16.09
N GLY A 239 3.73 10.86 -16.80
CA GLY A 239 3.93 12.30 -17.00
C GLY A 239 3.58 12.74 -18.41
N LYS A 240 4.48 13.46 -19.10
CA LYS A 240 4.22 14.00 -20.45
C LYS A 240 4.81 13.11 -21.54
N THR A 241 4.07 12.96 -22.64
CA THR A 241 4.51 12.29 -23.88
C THR A 241 4.13 13.12 -25.11
N PRO A 242 4.87 13.03 -26.22
CA PRO A 242 4.44 13.62 -27.48
C PRO A 242 3.23 12.85 -28.07
N ASN A 243 2.50 13.49 -28.98
CA ASN A 243 1.43 12.83 -29.72
C ASN A 243 2.00 11.67 -30.55
N ASN A 244 1.28 10.54 -30.58
CA ASN A 244 1.66 9.34 -31.33
C ASN A 244 3.08 8.84 -30.99
N TYR A 245 3.48 8.95 -29.72
CA TYR A 245 4.79 8.48 -29.26
C TYR A 245 4.95 6.96 -29.37
N LEU A 246 3.86 6.20 -29.52
CA LEU A 246 3.89 4.77 -29.76
C LEU A 246 3.74 4.47 -31.26
N LYS A 247 4.61 3.60 -31.78
CA LYS A 247 4.56 3.06 -33.15
C LYS A 247 4.16 1.59 -33.13
N VAL A 248 3.67 1.08 -34.25
CA VAL A 248 3.43 -0.37 -34.38
C VAL A 248 4.75 -1.10 -34.12
N GLY A 249 4.75 -2.02 -33.15
CA GLY A 249 5.94 -2.73 -32.67
C GLY A 249 6.80 -1.99 -31.64
N SER A 250 6.39 -0.81 -31.15
CA SER A 250 7.10 -0.11 -30.06
C SER A 250 6.90 -0.79 -28.71
N LEU A 251 5.71 -1.33 -28.45
CA LEU A 251 5.43 -2.14 -27.26
C LEU A 251 5.84 -3.60 -27.52
N PRO A 252 6.59 -4.24 -26.61
CA PRO A 252 7.07 -5.60 -26.80
C PRO A 252 5.94 -6.63 -26.65
N SER A 253 6.05 -7.75 -27.34
CA SER A 253 5.02 -8.81 -27.40
C SER A 253 4.80 -9.60 -26.10
N ASN A 254 5.64 -9.38 -25.08
CA ASN A 254 5.51 -9.99 -23.75
C ASN A 254 4.99 -9.00 -22.70
N LEU A 255 4.58 -7.78 -23.11
CA LEU A 255 4.11 -6.76 -22.17
C LEU A 255 2.79 -7.20 -21.53
N GLU A 256 2.78 -7.35 -20.22
CA GLU A 256 1.65 -7.83 -19.43
C GLU A 256 0.86 -6.65 -18.83
N GLU A 257 1.55 -5.58 -18.45
CA GLU A 257 0.96 -4.40 -17.80
C GLU A 257 1.44 -3.11 -18.46
N PHE A 258 0.48 -2.25 -18.78
CA PHE A 258 0.76 -0.93 -19.29
C PHE A 258 -0.09 0.12 -18.56
N ILE A 259 0.58 1.03 -17.86
CA ILE A 259 -0.04 2.19 -17.21
C ILE A 259 0.35 3.45 -18.00
N HIS A 260 -0.65 4.17 -18.49
CA HIS A 260 -0.45 5.38 -19.29
C HIS A 260 -1.27 6.53 -18.70
N ASN A 261 -0.69 7.67 -18.36
CA ASN A 261 -1.41 8.79 -17.74
C ASN A 261 -1.28 10.11 -18.55
N CYS A 262 -1.38 10.05 -19.88
CA CYS A 262 -1.22 11.24 -20.74
C CYS A 262 -2.50 11.55 -21.54
N SER A 263 -2.66 12.82 -21.91
CA SER A 263 -3.83 13.32 -22.66
C SER A 263 -3.92 12.82 -24.10
N GLU A 264 -5.15 12.52 -24.53
CA GLU A 264 -5.64 12.23 -25.89
C GLU A 264 -4.59 11.97 -26.98
N VAL A 265 -4.02 10.76 -26.96
CA VAL A 265 -3.27 10.22 -28.09
C VAL A 265 -4.13 9.17 -28.78
N SER A 266 -4.41 9.33 -30.07
CA SER A 266 -4.93 8.21 -30.85
C SER A 266 -3.82 7.20 -31.07
N ILE A 267 -4.10 5.91 -30.84
CA ILE A 267 -3.15 4.85 -31.17
C ILE A 267 -3.60 4.09 -32.42
N ASP A 268 -2.63 3.53 -33.13
CA ASP A 268 -2.90 2.55 -34.17
C ASP A 268 -3.39 1.23 -33.53
N PRO A 269 -4.39 0.53 -34.12
CA PRO A 269 -4.89 -0.75 -33.63
C PRO A 269 -3.84 -1.82 -33.38
N GLU A 270 -2.72 -1.81 -34.11
CA GLU A 270 -1.67 -2.82 -34.00
C GLU A 270 -0.60 -2.50 -32.94
N VAL A 271 -0.74 -1.39 -32.20
CA VAL A 271 0.24 -0.98 -31.17
C VAL A 271 0.14 -1.81 -29.90
N LEU A 272 -1.08 -2.14 -29.45
CA LEU A 272 -1.29 -2.85 -28.19
C LEU A 272 -1.07 -4.37 -28.38
N PRO A 273 -0.13 -4.99 -27.66
CA PRO A 273 0.11 -6.41 -27.78
C PRO A 273 -0.96 -7.23 -27.07
N ASN A 274 -1.33 -8.38 -27.63
CA ASN A 274 -2.32 -9.30 -27.05
C ASN A 274 -1.88 -9.96 -25.73
N SER A 275 -0.62 -9.80 -25.32
CA SER A 275 -0.11 -10.25 -24.01
C SER A 275 -0.64 -9.42 -22.84
N LEU A 276 -1.22 -8.24 -23.10
CA LEU A 276 -1.71 -7.34 -22.05
C LEU A 276 -2.80 -8.01 -21.20
N ILE A 277 -2.54 -8.03 -19.90
CA ILE A 277 -3.46 -8.46 -18.83
C ILE A 277 -4.09 -7.22 -18.19
N THR A 278 -3.30 -6.15 -18.06
CA THR A 278 -3.66 -4.93 -17.34
C THR A 278 -3.36 -3.71 -18.21
N LEU A 279 -4.37 -2.87 -18.42
CA LEU A 279 -4.25 -1.61 -19.15
C LEU A 279 -4.88 -0.50 -18.33
N HIS A 280 -4.07 0.42 -17.80
CA HIS A 280 -4.51 1.42 -16.84
C HIS A 280 -4.30 2.84 -17.33
N ASN A 281 -5.23 3.70 -16.90
CA ASN A 281 -5.25 5.14 -17.12
C ASN A 281 -5.36 5.59 -18.60
N VAL A 282 -5.80 4.70 -19.50
CA VAL A 282 -5.86 4.98 -20.95
C VAL A 282 -7.12 5.75 -21.35
N PRO A 283 -7.06 6.52 -22.46
CA PRO A 283 -8.23 7.22 -22.99
C PRO A 283 -9.18 6.29 -23.78
N LEU A 284 -10.44 6.69 -23.88
CA LEU A 284 -11.58 6.02 -24.49
C LEU A 284 -11.38 5.88 -26.00
N SER A 285 -10.61 6.79 -26.59
CA SER A 285 -10.20 6.71 -27.99
C SER A 285 -9.46 5.40 -28.34
N TRP A 286 -8.88 4.71 -27.34
CA TRP A 286 -8.18 3.43 -27.52
C TRP A 286 -9.13 2.23 -27.61
N MET A 287 -10.43 2.40 -27.36
CA MET A 287 -11.41 1.31 -27.40
C MET A 287 -11.44 0.56 -28.74
N LYS A 288 -11.12 1.25 -29.85
CA LYS A 288 -10.99 0.63 -31.18
C LYS A 288 -9.92 -0.46 -31.24
N SER A 289 -8.87 -0.35 -30.42
CA SER A 289 -7.77 -1.30 -30.31
C SER A 289 -8.02 -2.29 -29.17
N ILE A 290 -8.48 -1.78 -28.02
CA ILE A 290 -8.67 -2.57 -26.79
C ILE A 290 -9.63 -3.74 -26.99
N LYS A 291 -10.70 -3.56 -27.77
CA LYS A 291 -11.75 -4.57 -27.97
C LYS A 291 -11.25 -5.92 -28.51
N TYR A 292 -10.07 -5.97 -29.11
CA TYR A 292 -9.46 -7.17 -29.66
C TYR A 292 -8.48 -7.87 -28.70
N LEU A 293 -8.24 -7.32 -27.51
CA LEU A 293 -7.29 -7.86 -26.53
C LEU A 293 -7.91 -9.02 -25.74
N GLU A 294 -7.68 -10.26 -26.20
CA GLU A 294 -8.33 -11.47 -25.66
C GLU A 294 -7.87 -11.88 -24.24
N ASN A 295 -6.72 -11.36 -23.77
CA ASN A 295 -6.17 -11.69 -22.45
C ASN A 295 -6.41 -10.59 -21.40
N LEU A 296 -7.01 -9.46 -21.79
CA LEU A 296 -7.16 -8.30 -20.92
C LEU A 296 -8.15 -8.61 -19.80
N ARG A 297 -7.71 -8.46 -18.54
CA ARG A 297 -8.51 -8.71 -17.34
C ARG A 297 -8.87 -7.44 -16.60
N SER A 298 -8.03 -6.41 -16.66
CA SER A 298 -8.24 -5.13 -15.99
C SER A 298 -8.08 -3.96 -16.94
N LEU A 299 -9.09 -3.09 -16.97
CA LEU A 299 -9.11 -1.87 -17.76
C LEU A 299 -9.47 -0.67 -16.86
N VAL A 300 -8.65 0.38 -16.92
CA VAL A 300 -8.93 1.66 -16.24
C VAL A 300 -8.95 2.79 -17.27
N LEU A 301 -10.08 3.47 -17.40
CA LEU A 301 -10.32 4.56 -18.36
C LEU A 301 -10.30 5.93 -17.65
N THR A 302 -9.73 6.94 -18.30
CA THR A 302 -9.49 8.27 -17.71
C THR A 302 -10.27 9.43 -18.32
N ASP A 303 -11.02 9.25 -19.40
CA ASP A 303 -11.67 10.38 -20.09
C ASP A 303 -12.82 10.95 -19.28
N GLY A 304 -12.94 12.28 -19.28
CA GLY A 304 -14.04 12.98 -18.63
C GLY A 304 -15.24 13.28 -19.52
N SER A 305 -15.29 12.70 -20.72
CA SER A 305 -16.44 12.80 -21.62
C SER A 305 -16.36 11.75 -22.74
N GLY A 306 -17.51 11.30 -23.24
CA GLY A 306 -17.60 10.39 -24.37
C GLY A 306 -18.66 9.31 -24.17
N LEU A 307 -18.95 8.58 -25.24
CA LEU A 307 -19.85 7.43 -25.23
C LEU A 307 -19.04 6.14 -25.21
N LEU A 308 -19.19 5.33 -24.17
CA LEU A 308 -18.65 3.99 -24.09
C LEU A 308 -19.78 2.97 -24.33
N ASP A 309 -19.69 2.24 -25.44
CA ASP A 309 -20.51 1.06 -25.67
C ASP A 309 -19.89 -0.14 -24.96
N LEU A 310 -20.56 -0.65 -23.94
CA LEU A 310 -20.04 -1.76 -23.13
C LEU A 310 -19.96 -3.08 -23.91
N SER A 311 -20.63 -3.17 -25.06
CA SER A 311 -20.52 -4.32 -25.97
C SER A 311 -19.17 -4.41 -26.69
N ASP A 312 -18.41 -3.31 -26.75
CA ASP A 312 -17.05 -3.26 -27.29
C ASP A 312 -15.99 -3.70 -26.27
N LEU A 313 -16.35 -4.02 -25.02
CA LEU A 313 -15.39 -4.50 -24.03
C LEU A 313 -14.92 -5.94 -24.33
N PRO A 314 -13.63 -6.26 -24.11
CA PRO A 314 -13.14 -7.62 -24.23
C PRO A 314 -13.87 -8.59 -23.29
N LYS A 315 -14.22 -9.78 -23.81
CA LYS A 315 -14.96 -10.81 -23.05
C LYS A 315 -14.17 -11.38 -21.87
N SER A 316 -12.86 -11.25 -21.87
CA SER A 316 -11.95 -11.68 -20.79
C SER A 316 -11.95 -10.74 -19.58
N LEU A 317 -12.53 -9.55 -19.72
CA LEU A 317 -12.44 -8.48 -18.73
C LEU A 317 -13.21 -8.84 -17.45
N THR A 318 -12.54 -8.70 -16.32
CA THR A 318 -13.11 -8.93 -14.98
C THR A 318 -13.14 -7.65 -14.15
N THR A 319 -12.34 -6.65 -14.51
CA THR A 319 -12.24 -5.37 -13.80
C THR A 319 -12.37 -4.21 -14.79
N LEU A 320 -13.36 -3.35 -14.56
CA LEU A 320 -13.56 -2.11 -15.31
C LEU A 320 -13.67 -0.93 -14.34
N HIS A 321 -12.69 -0.03 -14.38
CA HIS A 321 -12.75 1.21 -13.63
C HIS A 321 -12.79 2.42 -14.56
N ILE A 322 -13.84 3.20 -14.43
CA ILE A 322 -13.99 4.50 -15.06
C ILE A 322 -13.65 5.53 -13.99
N ILE A 323 -12.65 6.37 -14.26
CA ILE A 323 -12.17 7.39 -13.31
C ILE A 323 -13.01 8.66 -13.40
N ASN A 324 -13.32 9.11 -14.61
CA ASN A 324 -14.07 10.33 -14.87
C ASN A 324 -15.39 10.04 -15.59
N SER A 325 -16.35 10.95 -15.52
CA SER A 325 -17.73 10.72 -16.02
C SER A 325 -17.77 10.40 -17.53
N LEU A 326 -18.50 9.33 -17.89
CA LEU A 326 -18.80 8.93 -19.26
C LEU A 326 -20.31 8.72 -19.46
N THR A 327 -20.76 8.69 -20.70
CA THR A 327 -22.07 8.13 -21.05
C THR A 327 -21.89 6.65 -21.40
N LEU A 328 -22.63 5.77 -20.76
CA LEU A 328 -22.58 4.32 -21.00
C LEU A 328 -23.84 3.85 -21.72
N GLN A 329 -23.67 2.90 -22.62
CA GLN A 329 -24.77 2.17 -23.27
C GLN A 329 -24.42 0.68 -23.36
N SER A 330 -25.44 -0.13 -23.64
CA SER A 330 -25.40 -1.59 -23.66
C SER A 330 -25.23 -2.23 -22.28
N ALA A 331 -25.55 -3.51 -22.20
CA ALA A 331 -25.41 -4.30 -20.98
C ALA A 331 -23.93 -4.50 -20.60
N LEU A 332 -23.64 -4.43 -19.30
CA LEU A 332 -22.33 -4.77 -18.76
C LEU A 332 -22.03 -6.26 -19.04
N PRO A 333 -20.81 -6.63 -19.46
CA PRO A 333 -20.41 -8.03 -19.54
C PRO A 333 -20.50 -8.73 -18.18
N THR A 334 -21.12 -9.91 -18.13
CA THR A 334 -21.32 -10.69 -16.90
C THR A 334 -20.02 -11.29 -16.34
N SER A 335 -18.90 -11.19 -17.05
CA SER A 335 -17.56 -11.54 -16.58
C SER A 335 -17.00 -10.56 -15.55
N ILE A 336 -17.54 -9.33 -15.50
CA ILE A 336 -17.07 -8.28 -14.57
C ILE A 336 -17.37 -8.67 -13.12
N ARG A 337 -16.37 -8.49 -12.26
CA ARG A 337 -16.37 -8.73 -10.82
C ARG A 337 -16.06 -7.46 -10.03
N HIS A 338 -15.26 -6.57 -10.60
CA HIS A 338 -14.90 -5.29 -10.01
C HIS A 338 -15.30 -4.14 -10.94
N LEU A 339 -16.16 -3.25 -10.47
CA LEU A 339 -16.72 -2.18 -11.27
C LEU A 339 -16.60 -0.84 -10.53
N SER A 340 -16.12 0.19 -11.22
CA SER A 340 -16.18 1.58 -10.78
C SER A 340 -16.73 2.42 -11.92
N LEU A 341 -17.84 3.12 -11.70
CA LEU A 341 -18.51 3.87 -12.76
C LEU A 341 -18.33 5.39 -12.67
N ALA A 342 -17.63 5.90 -11.66
CA ALA A 342 -17.54 7.34 -11.38
C ALA A 342 -18.95 8.00 -11.41
N ASN A 343 -19.04 9.27 -11.80
CA ASN A 343 -20.32 9.95 -11.98
C ASN A 343 -20.87 9.77 -13.42
N SER A 344 -20.82 8.56 -13.97
CA SER A 344 -21.24 8.28 -15.35
C SER A 344 -22.76 8.30 -15.53
N VAL A 345 -23.21 8.67 -16.73
CA VAL A 345 -24.61 8.68 -17.15
C VAL A 345 -24.93 7.35 -17.82
N TYR A 346 -25.95 6.66 -17.34
CA TYR A 346 -26.39 5.36 -17.86
C TYR A 346 -27.83 5.08 -17.45
N ASP A 347 -28.51 4.19 -18.17
CA ASP A 347 -29.75 3.57 -17.73
C ASP A 347 -29.42 2.29 -16.95
N ILE A 348 -29.89 2.18 -15.70
CA ILE A 348 -29.57 1.07 -14.81
C ILE A 348 -30.13 -0.28 -15.30
N ASP A 349 -31.28 -0.27 -15.98
CA ASP A 349 -31.93 -1.47 -16.49
C ASP A 349 -31.33 -1.89 -17.85
N GLU A 350 -30.80 -0.94 -18.62
CA GLU A 350 -29.95 -1.26 -19.78
C GLU A 350 -28.59 -1.83 -19.35
N LEU A 351 -27.98 -1.24 -18.32
CA LEU A 351 -26.68 -1.66 -17.80
C LEU A 351 -26.75 -3.07 -17.17
N PHE A 352 -27.83 -3.38 -16.46
CA PHE A 352 -28.08 -4.65 -15.79
C PHE A 352 -29.46 -5.24 -16.15
N PRO A 353 -29.64 -5.77 -17.38
CA PRO A 353 -30.95 -6.23 -17.86
C PRO A 353 -31.48 -7.45 -17.12
N ASP A 354 -30.58 -8.36 -16.70
CA ASP A 354 -30.87 -9.44 -15.76
C ASP A 354 -29.87 -9.36 -14.61
N ARG A 355 -30.27 -8.65 -13.56
CA ARG A 355 -29.44 -8.37 -12.37
C ARG A 355 -28.94 -9.64 -11.68
N THR A 356 -29.62 -10.77 -11.85
CA THR A 356 -29.25 -12.06 -11.22
C THR A 356 -27.99 -12.68 -11.80
N LEU A 357 -27.55 -12.25 -12.98
CA LEU A 357 -26.34 -12.75 -13.65
C LEU A 357 -25.05 -12.07 -13.17
N TYR A 358 -25.17 -11.01 -12.36
CA TYR A 358 -24.05 -10.17 -11.96
C TYR A 358 -23.63 -10.45 -10.52
N HIS A 359 -22.47 -11.11 -10.38
CA HIS A 359 -21.82 -11.37 -9.10
C HIS A 359 -20.65 -10.41 -8.92
N LEU A 360 -20.89 -9.27 -8.28
CA LEU A 360 -19.89 -8.22 -8.09
C LEU A 360 -19.16 -8.42 -6.76
N GLU A 361 -17.86 -8.70 -6.84
CA GLU A 361 -16.99 -8.71 -5.68
C GLU A 361 -16.81 -7.30 -5.12
N SER A 362 -16.73 -6.28 -6.00
CA SER A 362 -16.79 -4.89 -5.58
C SER A 362 -17.49 -3.99 -6.60
N LEU A 363 -18.35 -3.11 -6.11
CA LEU A 363 -18.94 -2.02 -6.86
C LEU A 363 -18.56 -0.67 -6.22
N LYS A 364 -18.05 0.25 -7.01
CA LYS A 364 -17.77 1.63 -6.63
C LYS A 364 -18.72 2.58 -7.37
N GLU A 365 -19.50 3.31 -6.59
CA GLU A 365 -20.63 4.11 -7.06
C GLU A 365 -20.80 5.42 -6.31
N MET A 366 -21.66 6.28 -6.86
CA MET A 366 -22.02 7.57 -6.28
C MET A 366 -22.93 7.40 -5.06
N ALA A 367 -22.62 8.11 -3.98
CA ALA A 367 -23.29 7.94 -2.68
C ALA A 367 -24.77 8.34 -2.72
N PHE A 368 -25.14 9.33 -3.53
CA PHE A 368 -26.48 9.91 -3.55
C PHE A 368 -27.24 9.69 -4.88
N LYS A 369 -26.75 8.80 -5.76
CA LYS A 369 -27.50 8.37 -6.95
C LYS A 369 -28.69 7.49 -6.54
N GLN A 370 -29.89 7.85 -6.97
CA GLN A 370 -31.15 7.27 -6.46
C GLN A 370 -31.64 6.02 -7.21
N GLU A 371 -30.97 5.61 -8.28
CA GLU A 371 -31.27 4.36 -8.99
C GLU A 371 -31.10 3.15 -8.06
N SER A 372 -32.04 2.19 -8.08
CA SER A 372 -31.93 1.03 -7.18
C SER A 372 -30.87 0.03 -7.65
N LEU A 373 -30.06 -0.49 -6.73
CA LEU A 373 -29.15 -1.63 -6.95
C LEU A 373 -29.75 -2.96 -6.50
N ASP A 374 -31.04 -2.99 -6.13
CA ASP A 374 -31.69 -4.22 -5.69
C ASP A 374 -31.66 -5.29 -6.78
N GLY A 375 -31.50 -6.54 -6.37
CA GLY A 375 -31.39 -7.69 -7.27
C GLY A 375 -29.97 -7.97 -7.79
N LEU A 376 -28.99 -7.09 -7.53
CA LEU A 376 -27.58 -7.36 -7.77
C LEU A 376 -26.94 -8.08 -6.58
N ASP A 377 -26.09 -9.07 -6.85
CA ASP A 377 -25.26 -9.72 -5.85
C ASP A 377 -23.95 -8.94 -5.67
N ILE A 378 -23.88 -8.10 -4.64
CA ILE A 378 -22.74 -7.21 -4.37
C ILE A 378 -22.13 -7.56 -3.01
N LYS A 379 -20.86 -7.97 -3.00
CA LYS A 379 -20.15 -8.28 -1.75
C LYS A 379 -19.60 -7.04 -1.06
N LYS A 380 -18.90 -6.18 -1.80
CA LYS A 380 -18.38 -4.88 -1.32
C LYS A 380 -18.99 -3.73 -2.12
N LEU A 381 -19.57 -2.76 -1.43
CA LEU A 381 -20.05 -1.51 -2.03
C LEU A 381 -19.24 -0.33 -1.48
N SER A 382 -18.63 0.45 -2.36
CA SER A 382 -17.93 1.69 -2.02
C SER A 382 -18.67 2.89 -2.59
N LEU A 383 -19.07 3.80 -1.72
CA LEU A 383 -19.85 4.99 -2.01
C LEU A 383 -18.97 6.23 -1.87
N HIS A 384 -18.87 7.00 -2.94
CA HIS A 384 -18.06 8.21 -2.99
C HIS A 384 -18.93 9.41 -3.33
N TYR A 385 -18.44 10.59 -2.98
CA TYR A 385 -19.11 11.85 -3.29
C TYR A 385 -18.38 12.64 -4.38
N TYR A 386 -19.16 13.28 -5.25
CA TYR A 386 -18.70 14.30 -6.19
C TYR A 386 -19.45 15.62 -5.92
N TYR A 387 -18.78 16.76 -6.09
CA TYR A 387 -19.28 18.09 -5.69
C TYR A 387 -20.64 18.52 -6.29
N ASP A 388 -21.15 17.80 -7.29
CA ASP A 388 -22.34 18.16 -8.07
C ASP A 388 -23.56 17.26 -7.76
N GLU A 389 -23.52 16.49 -6.66
CA GLU A 389 -24.67 15.68 -6.24
C GLU A 389 -25.76 16.55 -5.58
N ASN A 390 -26.94 16.59 -6.20
CA ASN A 390 -28.09 17.40 -5.77
C ASN A 390 -28.89 16.79 -4.61
N SER A 391 -28.49 15.64 -4.08
CA SER A 391 -29.16 14.92 -3.00
C SER A 391 -28.24 14.76 -1.80
N ASP A 392 -28.82 14.86 -0.61
CA ASP A 392 -28.18 14.55 0.67
C ASP A 392 -28.63 13.19 1.24
N THR A 393 -29.52 12.50 0.53
CA THR A 393 -30.09 11.22 0.95
C THR A 393 -29.28 10.08 0.36
N LEU A 394 -28.56 9.36 1.22
CA LEU A 394 -27.79 8.17 0.86
C LEU A 394 -28.65 7.18 0.07
N ARG A 395 -28.09 6.63 -1.00
CA ARG A 395 -28.76 5.61 -1.79
C ARG A 395 -29.15 4.39 -0.93
N VAL A 396 -30.16 3.66 -1.37
CA VAL A 396 -30.51 2.37 -0.75
C VAL A 396 -29.37 1.38 -0.97
N ILE A 397 -28.95 0.73 0.12
CA ILE A 397 -27.91 -0.30 0.12
C ILE A 397 -28.60 -1.67 0.01
N PRO A 398 -28.34 -2.46 -1.03
CA PRO A 398 -29.02 -3.74 -1.22
C PRO A 398 -28.62 -4.76 -0.16
N PHE A 399 -29.54 -5.66 0.18
CA PHE A 399 -29.24 -6.80 1.04
C PHE A 399 -28.24 -7.75 0.37
N GLY A 400 -27.28 -8.27 1.15
CA GLY A 400 -26.18 -9.10 0.65
C GLY A 400 -24.82 -8.41 0.71
N VAL A 401 -24.79 -7.08 0.73
CA VAL A 401 -23.57 -6.30 0.97
C VAL A 401 -23.00 -6.64 2.34
N GLU A 402 -21.77 -7.16 2.35
CA GLU A 402 -21.04 -7.56 3.56
C GLU A 402 -20.07 -6.45 4.01
N THR A 403 -19.54 -5.69 3.06
CA THR A 403 -18.63 -4.56 3.31
C THR A 403 -19.17 -3.30 2.65
N LEU A 404 -19.41 -2.26 3.44
CA LEU A 404 -19.84 -0.96 2.96
C LEU A 404 -18.75 0.07 3.28
N GLU A 405 -18.30 0.80 2.27
CA GLU A 405 -17.40 1.93 2.40
C GLU A 405 -18.15 3.21 2.03
N ILE A 406 -18.15 4.21 2.92
CA ILE A 406 -18.75 5.52 2.73
C ILE A 406 -17.63 6.56 2.78
N SER A 407 -17.06 6.87 1.62
CA SER A 407 -16.01 7.87 1.42
C SER A 407 -16.60 9.26 1.19
N VAL A 408 -17.48 9.70 2.10
CA VAL A 408 -18.08 11.03 2.10
C VAL A 408 -17.55 11.81 3.29
N TRP A 409 -16.90 12.92 2.97
CA TRP A 409 -16.14 13.78 3.85
C TRP A 409 -16.95 14.82 4.64
N PHE A 410 -18.10 15.27 4.13
CA PHE A 410 -19.03 16.12 4.89
C PHE A 410 -20.08 15.27 5.62
N ALA A 411 -20.66 15.83 6.69
CA ALA A 411 -21.68 15.14 7.46
C ALA A 411 -23.05 15.25 6.78
N PHE A 412 -23.76 14.13 6.68
CA PHE A 412 -25.16 14.04 6.22
C PHE A 412 -25.94 13.08 7.14
N ASP A 413 -27.27 13.02 7.08
CA ASP A 413 -28.05 12.19 8.00
C ASP A 413 -28.30 10.78 7.44
N ILE A 414 -27.68 9.77 8.03
CA ILE A 414 -28.01 8.37 7.71
C ILE A 414 -29.27 7.99 8.47
N LYS A 415 -30.33 7.66 7.74
CA LYS A 415 -31.64 7.34 8.30
C LYS A 415 -31.62 6.00 9.04
N GLN A 416 -32.51 5.86 10.02
CA GLN A 416 -32.78 4.58 10.69
C GLN A 416 -33.12 3.50 9.65
N ASP A 417 -32.60 2.29 9.86
CA ASP A 417 -32.83 1.10 9.00
C ASP A 417 -32.34 1.22 7.54
N SER A 418 -31.51 2.23 7.24
CA SER A 418 -30.93 2.41 5.89
C SER A 418 -29.75 1.47 5.57
N LEU A 419 -29.14 0.88 6.60
CA LEU A 419 -28.03 -0.06 6.46
C LEU A 419 -28.54 -1.51 6.63
N PRO A 420 -28.19 -2.45 5.73
CA PRO A 420 -28.72 -3.81 5.75
C PRO A 420 -28.06 -4.64 6.85
N SER A 421 -28.82 -5.59 7.41
CA SER A 421 -28.33 -6.53 8.42
C SER A 421 -27.37 -7.60 7.89
N SER A 422 -27.10 -7.63 6.58
CA SER A 422 -26.02 -8.44 5.99
C SER A 422 -24.63 -7.85 6.24
N LEU A 423 -24.56 -6.57 6.63
CA LEU A 423 -23.32 -5.83 6.75
C LEU A 423 -22.46 -6.34 7.92
N LYS A 424 -21.19 -6.66 7.65
CA LYS A 424 -20.21 -7.14 8.64
C LYS A 424 -19.12 -6.11 8.89
N THR A 425 -18.70 -5.42 7.82
CA THR A 425 -17.67 -4.38 7.86
C THR A 425 -18.23 -3.06 7.38
N LEU A 426 -18.05 -2.02 8.19
CA LEU A 426 -18.45 -0.65 7.85
C LEU A 426 -17.19 0.23 7.84
N ASN A 427 -16.86 0.82 6.70
CA ASN A 427 -15.78 1.79 6.56
C ASN A 427 -16.39 3.16 6.29
N VAL A 428 -16.16 4.13 7.18
CA VAL A 428 -16.78 5.45 7.08
C VAL A 428 -15.74 6.51 7.28
N HIS A 429 -15.70 7.46 6.34
CA HIS A 429 -14.84 8.63 6.46
C HIS A 429 -15.44 9.66 7.43
N ASN A 430 -16.73 9.96 7.29
CA ASN A 430 -17.58 10.87 8.09
C ASN A 430 -18.35 10.25 9.27
N MET A 431 -17.84 10.10 10.50
CA MET A 431 -18.63 9.47 11.58
C MET A 431 -19.78 10.34 12.13
N ASN A 432 -19.77 11.65 11.89
CA ASN A 432 -20.89 12.53 12.27
C ASN A 432 -22.18 12.26 11.47
N CYS A 433 -22.13 11.35 10.50
CA CYS A 433 -23.31 10.90 9.77
C CYS A 433 -24.25 10.00 10.59
N PHE A 434 -23.78 9.47 11.73
CA PHE A 434 -24.56 8.64 12.65
C PHE A 434 -25.04 9.45 13.86
N LYS A 435 -26.20 10.09 13.74
CA LYS A 435 -26.72 10.99 14.78
C LYS A 435 -27.54 10.34 15.88
N ARG A 436 -27.89 9.06 15.73
CA ARG A 436 -28.77 8.33 16.67
C ARG A 436 -28.28 6.89 16.89
N PRO A 437 -28.44 6.33 18.10
CA PRO A 437 -28.20 4.91 18.36
C PRO A 437 -29.04 4.00 17.45
N GLY A 438 -28.50 2.84 17.09
CA GLY A 438 -29.21 1.83 16.32
C GLY A 438 -29.19 2.01 14.80
N ILE A 439 -28.52 3.02 14.26
CA ILE A 439 -28.31 3.17 12.80
C ILE A 439 -27.33 2.12 12.28
N ILE A 440 -26.22 1.89 12.98
CA ILE A 440 -25.25 0.85 12.63
C ILE A 440 -25.84 -0.50 13.05
N PRO A 441 -26.03 -1.46 12.13
CA PRO A 441 -26.62 -2.75 12.47
C PRO A 441 -25.73 -3.58 13.41
N ASN A 442 -26.35 -4.38 14.29
CA ASN A 442 -25.65 -5.31 15.19
C ASN A 442 -24.91 -6.46 14.47
N SER A 443 -25.06 -6.58 13.15
CA SER A 443 -24.26 -7.50 12.33
C SER A 443 -22.84 -6.98 12.10
N VAL A 444 -22.61 -5.67 12.26
CA VAL A 444 -21.30 -5.04 12.06
C VAL A 444 -20.39 -5.40 13.22
N ASN A 445 -19.27 -6.06 12.91
CA ASN A 445 -18.24 -6.45 13.89
C ASN A 445 -16.89 -5.75 13.65
N HIS A 446 -16.72 -5.13 12.48
CA HIS A 446 -15.53 -4.40 12.10
C HIS A 446 -15.90 -3.01 11.57
N LEU A 447 -15.34 -1.98 12.20
CA LEU A 447 -15.54 -0.59 11.86
C LEU A 447 -14.20 0.03 11.47
N ILE A 448 -14.13 0.66 10.30
CA ILE A 448 -12.98 1.42 9.83
C ILE A 448 -13.39 2.90 9.80
N ILE A 449 -12.61 3.76 10.45
CA ILE A 449 -12.88 5.20 10.56
C ILE A 449 -11.76 5.95 9.86
N GLY A 450 -12.11 6.61 8.76
CA GLY A 450 -11.19 7.41 7.94
C GLY A 450 -11.09 8.88 8.32
N GLU A 451 -11.74 9.30 9.41
CA GLU A 451 -11.86 10.72 9.77
C GLU A 451 -10.55 11.27 10.35
N ASP A 452 -10.19 12.47 9.90
CA ASP A 452 -8.91 13.12 10.22
C ASP A 452 -9.04 14.19 11.33
N LYS A 453 -10.21 14.25 11.98
CA LYS A 453 -10.55 15.23 13.02
C LYS A 453 -10.96 14.54 14.31
N ASP A 454 -10.85 15.26 15.43
CA ASP A 454 -11.32 14.81 16.73
C ASP A 454 -12.85 14.58 16.72
N ILE A 455 -13.28 13.32 16.78
CA ILE A 455 -14.71 12.96 16.95
C ILE A 455 -14.99 12.57 18.39
N VAL A 456 -16.17 12.95 18.86
CA VAL A 456 -16.78 12.38 20.06
C VAL A 456 -18.05 11.66 19.64
N LEU A 457 -18.02 10.34 19.65
CA LEU A 457 -19.22 9.54 19.43
C LEU A 457 -20.07 9.54 20.69
N GLN A 458 -21.37 9.80 20.53
CA GLN A 458 -22.32 9.66 21.61
C GLN A 458 -22.44 8.19 22.04
N GLU A 459 -22.81 7.97 23.30
CA GLU A 459 -23.06 6.62 23.83
C GLU A 459 -24.18 5.94 23.02
N GLY A 460 -23.98 4.67 22.68
CA GLY A 460 -24.95 3.87 21.90
C GLY A 460 -24.87 4.03 20.38
N ILE A 461 -24.04 4.94 19.83
CA ILE A 461 -23.81 5.00 18.36
C ILE A 461 -23.15 3.72 17.86
N LEU A 462 -22.16 3.22 18.59
CA LEU A 462 -21.47 1.97 18.25
C LEU A 462 -22.19 0.77 18.87
N PRO A 463 -22.66 -0.20 18.07
CA PRO A 463 -23.33 -1.40 18.59
C PRO A 463 -22.35 -2.32 19.33
N ASP A 464 -22.85 -3.13 20.27
CA ASP A 464 -22.02 -4.03 21.11
C ASP A 464 -21.34 -5.16 20.33
N SER A 465 -21.80 -5.41 19.12
CA SER A 465 -21.17 -6.32 18.18
C SER A 465 -19.81 -5.84 17.65
N VAL A 466 -19.51 -4.54 17.72
CA VAL A 466 -18.23 -3.99 17.21
C VAL A 466 -17.09 -4.43 18.11
N GLN A 467 -16.31 -5.39 17.63
CA GLN A 467 -15.13 -5.93 18.30
C GLN A 467 -13.83 -5.34 17.74
N ASN A 468 -13.85 -4.86 16.50
CA ASN A 468 -12.67 -4.40 15.78
C ASN A 468 -12.87 -2.96 15.29
N ILE A 469 -12.01 -2.04 15.71
CA ILE A 469 -11.97 -0.67 15.21
C ILE A 469 -10.61 -0.41 14.54
N GLU A 470 -10.63 0.01 13.29
CA GLU A 470 -9.46 0.51 12.56
C GLU A 470 -9.58 2.02 12.41
N LEU A 471 -8.53 2.75 12.77
CA LEU A 471 -8.48 4.21 12.71
C LEU A 471 -7.37 4.63 11.75
N LYS A 472 -7.70 5.45 10.75
CA LYS A 472 -6.69 6.06 9.87
C LYS A 472 -5.97 7.25 10.51
N ALA A 473 -6.55 7.82 11.56
CA ALA A 473 -5.98 8.93 12.33
C ALA A 473 -5.87 8.60 13.83
N ALA A 474 -5.03 9.36 14.54
CA ALA A 474 -4.59 9.10 15.91
C ALA A 474 -5.60 9.46 17.03
N TYR A 475 -6.89 9.60 16.72
CA TYR A 475 -7.88 10.08 17.67
C TYR A 475 -8.87 8.97 18.02
N PHE A 476 -8.90 8.58 19.30
CA PHE A 476 -9.84 7.57 19.76
C PHE A 476 -11.25 8.19 19.89
N PRO A 477 -12.24 7.75 19.10
CA PRO A 477 -13.50 8.48 18.94
C PRO A 477 -14.57 8.11 19.99
N THR A 478 -14.28 7.15 20.87
CA THR A 478 -15.24 6.56 21.80
C THR A 478 -14.56 6.17 23.11
N THR A 479 -15.30 6.09 24.23
CA THR A 479 -14.82 5.45 25.47
C THR A 479 -15.14 3.95 25.48
N LYS A 480 -15.80 3.43 24.44
CA LYS A 480 -16.14 2.02 24.32
C LYS A 480 -14.89 1.17 24.21
N LEU A 481 -14.73 0.26 25.16
CA LEU A 481 -13.73 -0.78 25.13
C LEU A 481 -14.14 -1.85 24.10
N VAL A 482 -13.34 -1.98 23.04
CA VAL A 482 -13.46 -3.04 22.04
C VAL A 482 -12.31 -4.04 22.19
N ASP A 483 -12.40 -5.20 21.55
CA ASP A 483 -11.36 -6.23 21.66
C ASP A 483 -10.08 -5.82 20.93
N ASN A 484 -10.24 -5.20 19.76
CA ASN A 484 -9.18 -4.99 18.79
C ASN A 484 -9.22 -3.57 18.25
N ILE A 485 -8.13 -2.83 18.41
CA ILE A 485 -7.95 -1.51 17.79
C ILE A 485 -6.70 -1.55 16.93
N SER A 486 -6.76 -1.04 15.71
CA SER A 486 -5.59 -0.84 14.86
C SER A 486 -5.54 0.59 14.35
N PHE A 487 -4.33 1.08 14.19
CA PHE A 487 -4.00 2.34 13.55
C PHE A 487 -3.10 2.03 12.37
N GLU A 488 -3.41 2.57 11.21
CA GLU A 488 -2.61 2.43 9.99
C GLU A 488 -2.67 3.75 9.24
N ASP A 489 -1.50 4.35 8.95
CA ASP A 489 -1.42 5.56 8.13
C ASP A 489 -1.15 5.26 6.66
N ASP A 490 -1.13 6.33 5.88
CA ASP A 490 -0.78 6.33 4.47
C ASP A 490 0.67 5.85 4.20
N GLU A 491 1.53 5.80 5.22
CA GLU A 491 2.89 5.25 5.16
C GLU A 491 2.96 3.77 5.63
N ASN A 492 1.80 3.11 5.82
CA ASN A 492 1.61 1.75 6.33
C ASN A 492 2.23 1.51 7.72
N HIS A 493 2.44 2.56 8.52
CA HIS A 493 2.83 2.42 9.92
C HIS A 493 1.67 1.88 10.74
N LYS A 494 1.82 0.64 11.19
CA LYS A 494 0.80 -0.04 11.98
C LYS A 494 1.05 0.03 13.47
N CYS A 495 0.02 0.39 14.24
CA CYS A 495 -0.03 0.23 15.68
C CYS A 495 -1.28 -0.57 16.06
N SER A 496 -1.15 -1.57 16.92
CA SER A 496 -2.25 -2.43 17.33
C SER A 496 -2.43 -2.38 18.85
N ILE A 497 -3.68 -2.32 19.29
CA ILE A 497 -4.10 -2.57 20.67
C ILE A 497 -5.01 -3.80 20.68
N ARG A 498 -4.78 -4.72 21.62
CA ARG A 498 -5.52 -5.98 21.75
C ARG A 498 -5.91 -6.24 23.20
N LYS A 499 -7.17 -6.60 23.44
CA LYS A 499 -7.66 -7.02 24.75
C LYS A 499 -6.99 -8.34 25.13
N LEU A 500 -6.41 -8.38 26.33
CA LEU A 500 -5.82 -9.58 26.91
C LEU A 500 -6.80 -10.26 27.87
N ASP A 501 -7.44 -9.47 28.72
CA ASP A 501 -8.50 -9.89 29.64
C ASP A 501 -9.44 -8.70 29.95
N ASP A 502 -10.32 -8.83 30.94
CA ASP A 502 -11.28 -7.80 31.30
C ASP A 502 -10.68 -6.54 31.96
N GLN A 503 -9.37 -6.53 32.22
CA GLN A 503 -8.64 -5.42 32.85
C GLN A 503 -7.48 -4.92 32.01
N TYR A 504 -6.87 -5.76 31.16
CA TYR A 504 -5.62 -5.44 30.49
C TYR A 504 -5.69 -5.54 28.96
N TYR A 505 -4.92 -4.67 28.33
CA TYR A 505 -4.70 -4.59 26.90
C TYR A 505 -3.20 -4.60 26.59
N ILE A 506 -2.83 -5.11 25.43
CA ILE A 506 -1.48 -5.06 24.89
C ILE A 506 -1.45 -4.00 23.80
N LEU A 507 -0.44 -3.15 23.82
CA LEU A 507 -0.09 -2.19 22.78
C LEU A 507 1.19 -2.67 22.10
N PHE A 508 1.20 -2.73 20.77
CA PHE A 508 2.37 -3.05 19.99
C PHE A 508 2.33 -2.39 18.62
N GLY A 509 3.41 -1.70 18.26
CA GLY A 509 3.60 -1.14 16.92
C GLY A 509 4.01 0.32 16.95
N LYS A 510 3.79 1.02 15.85
CA LYS A 510 4.34 2.36 15.60
C LYS A 510 3.25 3.31 15.14
N GLN A 511 3.31 4.55 15.65
CA GLN A 511 2.40 5.61 15.22
C GLN A 511 3.11 6.69 14.38
N THR A 512 2.55 6.87 13.19
CA THR A 512 2.61 7.95 12.19
C THR A 512 3.41 9.20 12.58
N HIS A 513 2.91 10.05 13.47
CA HIS A 513 3.44 11.42 13.60
C HIS A 513 4.72 11.54 14.43
N ARG A 514 5.20 10.45 15.05
CA ARG A 514 6.21 10.59 16.13
C ARG A 514 7.39 9.65 16.10
N ARG A 515 7.54 8.80 15.09
CA ARG A 515 8.81 8.08 14.81
C ARG A 515 9.31 7.17 15.95
N TYR A 516 8.46 6.82 16.92
CA TYR A 516 8.81 5.92 18.02
C TYR A 516 8.01 4.62 17.95
N PHE A 517 8.71 3.51 18.18
CA PHE A 517 8.10 2.20 18.41
C PHE A 517 7.58 2.11 19.85
N MET A 518 6.39 1.55 20.04
CA MET A 518 5.75 1.36 21.34
C MET A 518 5.41 -0.12 21.54
N ALA A 519 5.71 -0.62 22.73
CA ALA A 519 5.24 -1.93 23.17
C ALA A 519 5.00 -1.90 24.69
N GLY A 520 3.77 -2.20 25.12
CA GLY A 520 3.40 -2.08 26.52
C GLY A 520 2.11 -2.81 26.90
N LEU A 521 1.88 -2.91 28.22
CA LEU A 521 0.65 -3.40 28.80
C LEU A 521 -0.14 -2.22 29.37
N LEU A 522 -1.42 -2.15 29.08
CA LEU A 522 -2.32 -1.06 29.45
C LEU A 522 -3.43 -1.60 30.34
N HIS A 523 -3.79 -0.86 31.38
CA HIS A 523 -4.99 -1.16 32.17
C HIS A 523 -6.20 -0.48 31.53
N LYS A 524 -7.39 -1.09 31.60
CA LYS A 524 -8.61 -0.57 30.97
C LYS A 524 -8.99 0.84 31.40
N SER A 525 -8.62 1.24 32.64
CA SER A 525 -8.90 2.58 33.14
C SER A 525 -8.18 3.66 32.34
N MET A 526 -7.11 3.31 31.62
CA MET A 526 -6.41 4.21 30.72
C MET A 526 -7.25 4.61 29.50
N PHE A 527 -8.35 3.89 29.22
CA PHE A 527 -9.31 4.22 28.16
C PHE A 527 -10.54 4.99 28.67
N GLU A 528 -10.69 5.14 29.99
CA GLU A 528 -11.81 5.89 30.60
C GLU A 528 -11.68 7.39 30.30
N GLU A 529 -10.45 7.92 30.27
CA GLU A 529 -10.18 9.28 29.84
C GLU A 529 -9.55 9.30 28.44
N ARG A 530 -10.28 9.86 27.48
CA ARG A 530 -9.82 10.05 26.09
C ARG A 530 -8.43 10.71 26.04
N PHE A 531 -8.18 11.68 26.92
CA PHE A 531 -6.91 12.39 27.00
C PHE A 531 -5.75 11.48 27.39
N ASP A 532 -5.97 10.46 28.23
CA ASP A 532 -4.91 9.53 28.65
C ASP A 532 -4.52 8.59 27.51
N VAL A 533 -5.48 8.12 26.71
CA VAL A 533 -5.21 7.35 25.48
C VAL A 533 -4.43 8.20 24.49
N ILE A 534 -4.87 9.43 24.23
CA ILE A 534 -4.19 10.35 23.29
C ILE A 534 -2.79 10.72 23.81
N LYS A 535 -2.62 10.97 25.11
CA LYS A 535 -1.34 11.30 25.75
C LYS A 535 -0.38 10.12 25.68
N MET A 536 -0.87 8.90 25.87
CA MET A 536 -0.10 7.66 25.72
C MET A 536 0.37 7.45 24.29
N LEU A 537 -0.54 7.56 23.32
CA LEU A 537 -0.23 7.38 21.90
C LEU A 537 0.70 8.49 21.37
N SER A 538 0.49 9.73 21.81
CA SER A 538 1.31 10.89 21.40
C SER A 538 2.62 11.03 22.18
N GLY A 539 2.73 10.53 23.41
CA GLY A 539 3.94 10.62 24.23
C GLY A 539 4.44 12.04 24.53
N LYS A 540 3.56 13.05 24.58
CA LYS A 540 3.80 14.36 25.22
C LYS A 540 2.62 14.67 26.16
N ASP A 541 2.88 15.40 27.25
CA ASP A 541 1.84 16.24 27.86
C ASP A 541 1.34 17.21 26.79
N ILE A 542 0.15 16.97 26.24
CA ILE A 542 -0.50 17.92 25.36
C ILE A 542 -0.91 19.11 26.24
N ARG A 543 -0.11 20.19 26.20
CA ARG A 543 -0.56 21.48 26.72
C ARG A 543 -1.73 21.92 25.86
N LEU A 544 -2.91 21.87 26.47
CA LEU A 544 -4.19 22.29 25.90
C LEU A 544 -4.07 23.74 25.39
N TYR A 545 -4.34 23.95 24.11
CA TYR A 545 -5.08 25.15 23.73
C TYR A 545 -6.53 24.89 24.15
N HIS A 546 -6.85 25.32 25.37
CA HIS A 546 -8.24 25.55 25.73
C HIS A 546 -8.79 26.62 24.80
N LEU A 547 -9.81 26.29 24.02
CA LEU A 547 -10.76 27.27 23.52
C LEU A 547 -12.18 26.72 23.71
N PRO A 548 -13.13 27.62 23.98
CA PRO A 548 -14.13 27.53 25.05
C PRO A 548 -15.30 26.60 24.80
#